data_AF-K3XDK7-F1
#
_entry.id   AF-K3XDK7-F1
#
_cell.length_a   1.000
_cell.length_b   1.000
_cell.length_c   1.000
_cell.angle_alpha   90.00
_cell.angle_beta   90.00
_cell.angle_gamma   90.00
#
_symmetry.space_group_name_H-M   'P 1'
#
loop_
_entity.id
_entity.type
_entity.pdbx_description
1 polymer ?
#
loop_
_entity_poly.entity_id
_entity_poly.type
_entity_poly.pdbx_seq_one_letter_code
_entity_poly.pdbx_strand_id
1 'polypeptide(L)'
;MRFFTTKKPDAQLSPGRLLQAWNAFVEAYLNPVSFWARYEKARETFVKYLFIGIKMEVHLQSIKEGLPCGVRQDQDCQFCYSHSKKIPVYARRGDSPKYSMSKELCMLILNLDVRHLDELAQQREEEDNASDFLTDDYMEKVDLLSTKKMAAESQLEIIRIKHDNFLLKRQIKEVNKNYESLKHATSSLEETVKELMRKRRCI
;
A
#
# COMPACT_ATOMS: atom_id res chain seq x y z
N MET A 1 12.62 10.13 22.73
CA MET A 1 13.07 9.10 21.76
C MET A 1 13.63 7.91 22.52
N ARG A 2 13.49 6.71 21.94
CA ARG A 2 14.06 5.40 22.32
C ARG A 2 13.10 4.45 23.03
N PHE A 3 12.41 3.62 22.25
CA PHE A 3 11.91 2.32 22.70
C PHE A 3 12.23 1.17 21.75
N PHE A 4 13.16 1.32 20.81
CA PHE A 4 13.57 0.21 19.95
C PHE A 4 15.04 0.31 19.54
N THR A 5 15.97 0.20 20.49
CA THR A 5 17.29 -0.40 20.23
C THR A 5 17.84 -0.97 21.53
N THR A 6 18.00 -2.28 21.60
CA THR A 6 19.24 -2.97 21.99
C THR A 6 18.95 -4.46 22.09
N LYS A 7 19.69 -5.25 21.31
CA LYS A 7 19.85 -6.69 21.55
C LYS A 7 20.28 -6.88 23.01
N LYS A 8 19.45 -7.57 23.81
CA LYS A 8 19.89 -8.23 25.06
C LYS A 8 19.21 -9.60 25.15
N PRO A 9 19.96 -10.61 25.62
CA PRO A 9 19.62 -12.03 25.50
C PRO A 9 18.46 -12.36 26.43
N ASP A 10 17.60 -13.28 26.00
CA ASP A 10 16.63 -14.02 26.81
C ASP A 10 16.17 -13.28 28.08
N ALA A 11 15.38 -12.23 27.86
CA ALA A 11 14.58 -11.66 28.92
C ALA A 11 13.56 -12.75 29.34
N GLN A 12 13.95 -13.61 30.28
CA GLN A 12 13.11 -14.68 30.83
C GLN A 12 11.70 -14.13 31.08
N LEU A 13 10.74 -14.71 30.37
CA LEU A 13 9.31 -14.47 30.53
C LEU A 13 8.92 -14.99 31.93
N SER A 14 9.09 -14.15 32.95
CA SER A 14 8.68 -14.50 34.31
C SER A 14 7.20 -14.13 34.52
N PRO A 15 6.46 -14.89 35.34
CA PRO A 15 5.04 -14.60 35.60
C PRO A 15 4.79 -13.15 36.06
N GLY A 16 5.68 -12.60 36.90
CA GLY A 16 5.57 -11.20 37.35
C GLY A 16 5.74 -10.18 36.23
N ARG A 17 6.64 -10.43 35.26
CA ARG A 17 6.83 -9.53 34.10
C ARG A 17 5.68 -9.61 33.11
N LEU A 18 5.12 -10.80 32.91
CA LEU A 18 3.91 -10.98 32.11
C LEU A 18 2.72 -10.26 32.75
N LEU A 19 2.53 -10.40 34.06
CA LEU A 19 1.48 -9.71 34.81
C LEU A 19 1.65 -8.18 34.74
N GLN A 20 2.88 -7.69 34.89
CA GLN A 20 3.16 -6.25 34.79
C GLN A 20 2.89 -5.71 33.38
N ALA A 21 3.31 -6.44 32.34
CA ALA A 21 3.02 -6.06 30.96
C ALA A 21 1.52 -6.08 30.66
N TRP A 22 0.80 -7.08 31.17
CA TRP A 22 -0.64 -7.19 31.04
C TRP A 22 -1.36 -6.03 31.74
N ASN A 23 -0.99 -5.72 32.98
CA ASN A 23 -1.59 -4.60 33.72
C ASN A 23 -1.33 -3.26 33.01
N ALA A 24 -0.10 -3.03 32.52
CA ALA A 24 0.21 -1.83 31.74
C ALA A 24 -0.60 -1.74 30.44
N PHE A 25 -0.84 -2.88 29.78
CA PHE A 25 -1.74 -2.94 28.62
C PHE A 25 -3.18 -2.57 29.00
N VAL A 26 -3.71 -3.15 30.08
CA VAL A 26 -5.07 -2.86 30.57
C VAL A 26 -5.22 -1.39 30.95
N GLU A 27 -4.28 -0.83 31.71
CA GLU A 27 -4.27 0.59 32.07
C GLU A 27 -4.24 1.50 30.84
N ALA A 28 -3.43 1.16 29.83
CA ALA A 28 -3.40 1.89 28.58
C ALA A 28 -4.73 1.76 27.81
N TYR A 29 -5.31 0.56 27.77
CA TYR A 29 -6.60 0.28 27.12
C TYR A 29 -7.76 1.06 27.76
N LEU A 30 -7.73 1.26 29.09
CA LEU A 30 -8.70 2.07 29.83
C LEU A 30 -8.67 3.56 29.46
N ASN A 31 -7.65 4.04 28.72
CA ASN A 31 -7.62 5.35 28.08
C ASN A 31 -7.83 5.21 26.55
N PRO A 32 -9.09 5.06 26.10
CA PRO A 32 -9.39 4.52 24.78
C PRO A 32 -8.88 5.40 23.64
N VAL A 33 -9.04 6.73 23.71
CA VAL A 33 -8.74 7.62 22.58
C VAL A 33 -7.24 7.63 22.26
N SER A 34 -6.39 7.74 23.29
CA SER A 34 -4.94 7.76 23.10
C SER A 34 -4.36 6.38 22.81
N PHE A 35 -5.01 5.32 23.29
CA PHE A 35 -4.63 3.94 23.01
C PHE A 35 -4.91 3.56 21.56
N TRP A 36 -6.14 3.74 21.09
CA TRP A 36 -6.53 3.37 19.73
C TRP A 36 -5.74 4.15 18.67
N ALA A 37 -5.46 5.44 18.91
CA ALA A 37 -4.60 6.21 18.00
C ALA A 37 -3.16 5.67 17.93
N ARG A 38 -2.59 5.26 19.07
CA ARG A 38 -1.24 4.66 19.13
C ARG A 38 -1.22 3.27 18.48
N TYR A 39 -2.25 2.47 18.76
CA TYR A 39 -2.44 1.16 18.17
C TYR A 39 -2.55 1.24 16.65
N GLU A 40 -3.38 2.14 16.13
CA GLU A 40 -3.61 2.28 14.69
C GLU A 40 -2.33 2.69 13.97
N LYS A 41 -1.59 3.67 14.53
CA LYS A 41 -0.28 4.07 14.00
C LYS A 41 0.73 2.92 14.02
N ALA A 42 0.74 2.11 15.08
CA ALA A 42 1.62 0.95 15.17
C ALA A 42 1.22 -0.13 14.15
N ARG A 43 -0.09 -0.35 13.95
CA ARG A 43 -0.64 -1.26 12.95
C ARG A 43 -0.28 -0.82 11.53
N GLU A 44 -0.48 0.45 11.19
CA GLU A 44 -0.08 1.01 9.90
C GLU A 44 1.42 0.81 9.63
N THR A 45 2.26 1.07 10.63
CA THR A 45 3.71 0.87 10.54
C THR A 45 4.04 -0.61 10.34
N PHE A 46 3.40 -1.49 11.11
CA PHE A 46 3.59 -2.94 11.02
C PHE A 46 3.23 -3.47 9.62
N VAL A 47 2.07 -3.07 9.09
CA VAL A 47 1.59 -3.46 7.75
C VAL A 47 2.51 -2.91 6.65
N LYS A 48 2.93 -1.65 6.78
CA LYS A 48 3.76 -0.97 5.77
C LYS A 48 5.15 -1.58 5.66
N TYR A 49 5.82 -1.83 6.78
CA TYR A 49 7.24 -2.19 6.77
C TYR A 49 7.49 -3.69 6.90
N LEU A 50 6.62 -4.45 7.56
CA LEU A 50 6.84 -5.89 7.76
C LEU A 50 5.98 -6.72 6.82
N PHE A 51 6.59 -7.69 6.15
CA PHE A 51 5.90 -8.54 5.17
C PHE A 51 4.82 -9.41 5.83
N ILE A 52 5.07 -9.86 7.07
CA ILE A 52 4.05 -10.52 7.89
C ILE A 52 2.83 -9.63 8.17
N GLY A 53 3.01 -8.31 8.21
CA GLY A 53 1.92 -7.36 8.44
C GLY A 53 0.93 -7.32 7.29
N ILE A 54 1.40 -7.29 6.04
CA ILE A 54 0.50 -7.34 4.88
C ILE A 54 -0.17 -8.72 4.73
N LYS A 55 0.52 -9.82 5.10
CA LYS A 55 -0.10 -11.16 5.17
C LYS A 55 -1.26 -11.20 6.16
N MET A 56 -1.11 -10.54 7.31
CA MET A 56 -2.15 -10.43 8.33
C MET A 56 -3.37 -9.68 7.81
N GLU A 57 -3.20 -8.51 7.18
CA GLU A 57 -4.30 -7.74 6.62
C GLU A 57 -5.06 -8.49 5.52
N VAL A 58 -4.33 -9.13 4.59
CA VAL A 58 -4.95 -9.98 3.56
C VAL A 58 -5.75 -11.11 4.20
N HIS A 59 -5.20 -11.77 5.22
CA HIS A 59 -5.87 -12.85 5.92
C HIS A 59 -7.16 -12.38 6.62
N LEU A 60 -7.08 -11.31 7.42
CA LEU A 60 -8.22 -10.75 8.15
C LEU A 60 -9.31 -10.26 7.20
N GLN A 61 -8.94 -9.54 6.14
CA GLN A 61 -9.91 -9.04 5.17
C GLN A 61 -10.57 -10.17 4.38
N SER A 62 -9.83 -11.23 4.02
CA SER A 62 -10.41 -12.41 3.36
C SER A 62 -11.50 -13.05 4.24
N ILE A 63 -11.23 -13.21 5.54
CA ILE A 63 -12.20 -13.78 6.50
C ILE A 63 -13.41 -12.87 6.65
N LYS A 64 -13.20 -11.56 6.75
CA LYS A 64 -14.27 -10.57 6.86
C LYS A 64 -15.23 -10.62 5.67
N GLU A 65 -14.72 -10.93 4.48
CA GLU A 65 -15.51 -11.10 3.26
C GLU A 65 -16.08 -12.53 3.09
N GLY A 66 -15.83 -13.43 4.04
CA GLY A 66 -16.30 -14.82 3.98
C GLY A 66 -15.58 -15.66 2.93
N LEU A 67 -14.39 -15.25 2.52
CA LEU A 67 -13.60 -15.89 1.46
C LEU A 67 -12.43 -16.69 2.02
N PRO A 68 -11.94 -17.70 1.27
CA PRO A 68 -10.68 -18.36 1.59
C PRO A 68 -9.53 -17.35 1.70
N CYS A 69 -8.44 -17.70 2.38
CA CYS A 69 -7.33 -16.77 2.58
C CYS A 69 -6.69 -16.37 1.24
N GLY A 70 -6.47 -15.07 1.03
CA GLY A 70 -5.78 -14.51 -0.12
C GLY A 70 -4.25 -14.63 -0.09
N VAL A 71 -3.63 -15.06 1.00
CA VAL A 71 -2.18 -15.34 1.02
C VAL A 71 -1.91 -16.67 0.30
N ARG A 72 -0.96 -16.69 -0.65
CA ARG A 72 -0.69 -17.88 -1.46
C ARG A 72 -0.11 -19.02 -0.62
N GLN A 73 -0.16 -20.23 -1.18
CA GLN A 73 0.39 -21.41 -0.52
C GLN A 73 1.91 -21.32 -0.38
N ASP A 74 2.61 -20.87 -1.43
CA ASP A 74 4.06 -20.65 -1.46
C ASP A 74 4.55 -19.49 -0.58
N GLN A 75 3.64 -18.63 -0.14
CA GLN A 75 3.97 -17.52 0.76
C GLN A 75 3.82 -17.89 2.24
N ASP A 76 3.31 -19.08 2.59
CA ASP A 76 3.08 -19.54 3.96
C ASP A 76 2.44 -18.50 4.90
N CYS A 77 1.11 -18.50 4.93
CA CYS A 77 0.35 -17.66 5.87
C CYS A 77 0.42 -18.23 7.29
N GLN A 78 1.04 -17.49 8.22
CA GLN A 78 1.19 -17.91 9.62
C GLN A 78 -0.13 -17.97 10.41
N PHE A 79 -1.19 -17.39 9.87
CA PHE A 79 -2.52 -17.33 10.51
C PHE A 79 -3.47 -18.42 9.99
N CYS A 80 -3.07 -19.16 8.95
CA CYS A 80 -3.84 -20.28 8.42
C CYS A 80 -3.34 -21.60 8.99
N TYR A 81 -4.23 -22.61 9.01
CA TYR A 81 -3.80 -23.99 9.17
C TYR A 81 -3.12 -24.49 7.88
N SER A 82 -2.25 -25.50 8.00
CA SER A 82 -1.37 -26.01 6.94
C SER A 82 -2.07 -26.42 5.64
N HIS A 83 -3.39 -26.66 5.68
CA HIS A 83 -4.22 -27.07 4.54
C HIS A 83 -5.47 -26.20 4.33
N SER A 84 -5.48 -24.98 4.89
CA SER A 84 -6.58 -24.05 4.64
C SER A 84 -6.69 -23.73 3.16
N LYS A 85 -7.91 -23.82 2.60
CA LYS A 85 -8.20 -23.43 1.21
C LYS A 85 -7.75 -21.97 0.99
N LYS A 86 -7.15 -21.72 -0.17
CA LYS A 86 -6.67 -20.39 -0.59
C LYS A 86 -7.46 -19.89 -1.78
N ILE A 87 -7.48 -18.57 -1.98
CA ILE A 87 -8.03 -17.97 -3.20
C ILE A 87 -7.13 -18.39 -4.36
N PRO A 88 -7.68 -19.03 -5.41
CA PRO A 88 -6.89 -19.49 -6.54
C PRO A 88 -6.38 -18.30 -7.37
N VAL A 89 -5.24 -18.46 -8.03
CA VAL A 89 -4.53 -17.39 -8.75
C VAL A 89 -5.43 -16.66 -9.75
N TYR A 90 -6.25 -17.39 -10.50
CA TYR A 90 -7.16 -16.81 -11.50
C TYR A 90 -8.26 -15.92 -10.89
N ALA A 91 -8.62 -16.13 -9.62
CA ALA A 91 -9.69 -15.38 -8.96
C ALA A 91 -9.19 -14.09 -8.30
N ARG A 92 -7.87 -13.94 -8.07
CA ARG A 92 -7.24 -12.84 -7.30
C ARG A 92 -7.47 -11.44 -7.85
N ARG A 93 -7.87 -11.29 -9.12
CA ARG A 93 -8.18 -9.99 -9.75
C ARG A 93 -9.60 -9.50 -9.49
N GLY A 94 -10.46 -10.32 -8.88
CA GLY A 94 -11.87 -9.98 -8.64
C GLY A 94 -12.78 -10.21 -9.84
N ASP A 95 -12.25 -10.72 -10.96
CA ASP A 95 -13.01 -10.97 -12.18
C ASP A 95 -13.84 -12.26 -12.14
N SER A 96 -13.69 -13.06 -11.08
CA SER A 96 -14.41 -14.33 -10.96
C SER A 96 -15.79 -14.14 -10.32
N PRO A 97 -16.89 -14.55 -10.98
CA PRO A 97 -18.23 -14.47 -10.39
C PRO A 97 -18.40 -15.33 -9.14
N LYS A 98 -17.52 -16.32 -8.93
CA LYS A 98 -17.51 -17.18 -7.73
C LYS A 98 -16.79 -16.56 -6.53
N TYR A 99 -15.90 -15.60 -6.78
CA TYR A 99 -15.09 -14.92 -5.76
C TYR A 99 -15.31 -13.41 -5.91
N SER A 100 -16.52 -12.96 -5.57
CA SER A 100 -16.85 -11.53 -5.52
C SER A 100 -16.09 -10.92 -4.35
N MET A 101 -14.91 -10.37 -4.65
CA MET A 101 -14.04 -9.69 -3.69
C MET A 101 -14.27 -8.19 -3.74
N SER A 102 -14.14 -7.55 -2.60
CA SER A 102 -14.10 -6.09 -2.56
C SER A 102 -12.84 -5.56 -3.26
N LYS A 103 -12.91 -4.31 -3.72
CA LYS A 103 -11.73 -3.61 -4.25
C LYS A 103 -10.62 -3.51 -3.20
N GLU A 104 -10.97 -3.41 -1.93
CA GLU A 104 -10.03 -3.35 -0.81
C GLU A 104 -9.20 -4.64 -0.73
N LEU A 105 -9.85 -5.80 -0.72
CA LEU A 105 -9.17 -7.09 -0.70
C LEU A 105 -8.32 -7.32 -1.95
N CYS A 106 -8.82 -6.97 -3.14
CA CYS A 106 -8.03 -7.03 -4.38
C CYS A 106 -6.74 -6.20 -4.27
N MET A 107 -6.83 -4.97 -3.75
CA MET A 107 -5.65 -4.10 -3.59
C MET A 107 -4.66 -4.64 -2.57
N LEU A 108 -5.14 -5.19 -1.45
CA LEU A 108 -4.27 -5.82 -0.44
C LEU A 108 -3.53 -7.04 -1.02
N ILE A 109 -4.24 -7.88 -1.77
CA ILE A 109 -3.67 -9.05 -2.46
C ILE A 109 -2.61 -8.62 -3.48
N LEU A 110 -2.90 -7.61 -4.30
CA LEU A 110 -1.94 -7.08 -5.27
C LEU A 110 -0.68 -6.53 -4.59
N ASN A 111 -0.84 -5.79 -3.50
CA ASN A 111 0.30 -5.25 -2.74
C ASN A 111 1.16 -6.37 -2.12
N LEU A 112 0.52 -7.40 -1.57
CA LEU A 112 1.22 -8.60 -1.09
C LEU A 112 2.02 -9.28 -2.21
N ASP A 113 1.42 -9.46 -3.38
CA ASP A 113 2.05 -10.13 -4.52
C ASP A 113 3.24 -9.33 -5.06
N VAL A 114 3.14 -7.99 -5.13
CA VAL A 114 4.27 -7.10 -5.50
C VAL A 114 5.42 -7.21 -4.51
N ARG A 115 5.13 -7.08 -3.21
CA ARG A 115 6.16 -7.18 -2.16
C ARG A 115 6.86 -8.54 -2.14
N HIS A 116 6.12 -9.60 -2.45
CA HIS A 116 6.71 -10.93 -2.55
C HIS A 116 7.67 -11.05 -3.74
N LEU A 117 7.33 -10.46 -4.88
CA LEU A 117 8.22 -10.42 -6.03
C LEU A 117 9.49 -9.62 -5.73
N ASP A 118 9.38 -8.52 -4.98
CA ASP A 118 10.53 -7.73 -4.54
C ASP A 118 11.45 -8.54 -3.61
N GLU A 119 10.90 -9.28 -2.64
CA GLU A 119 11.69 -10.17 -1.76
C GLU A 119 12.42 -11.26 -2.56
N LEU A 120 11.73 -11.88 -3.53
CA LEU A 120 12.35 -12.89 -4.41
C LEU A 120 13.41 -12.29 -5.35
N ALA A 121 13.27 -11.02 -5.73
CA ALA A 121 14.29 -10.32 -6.52
C ALA A 121 15.54 -10.03 -5.66
N GLN A 122 15.34 -9.55 -4.43
CA GLN A 122 16.43 -9.30 -3.48
C GLN A 122 17.21 -10.58 -3.15
N GLN A 123 16.51 -11.69 -2.92
CA GLN A 123 17.15 -12.99 -2.67
C GLN A 123 18.00 -13.45 -3.85
N ARG A 124 17.50 -13.28 -5.08
CA ARG A 124 18.28 -13.60 -6.29
C ARG A 124 19.50 -12.70 -6.46
N GLU A 125 19.38 -11.41 -6.18
CA GLU A 125 20.53 -10.50 -6.21
C GLU A 125 21.58 -10.89 -5.15
N GLU A 126 21.16 -11.30 -3.95
CA GLU A 126 22.08 -11.79 -2.91
C GLU A 126 22.76 -13.10 -3.31
N GLU A 127 22.04 -14.02 -3.96
CA GLU A 127 22.58 -15.28 -4.50
C GLU A 127 23.55 -15.04 -5.67
N ASP A 128 23.22 -14.12 -6.59
CA ASP A 128 24.08 -13.73 -7.70
C ASP A 128 25.35 -13.03 -7.19
N ASN A 129 25.23 -12.13 -6.20
CA ASN A 129 26.38 -11.48 -5.56
C ASN A 129 27.25 -12.48 -4.77
N ALA A 130 26.66 -13.52 -4.17
CA ALA A 130 27.39 -14.60 -3.52
C ALA A 130 28.09 -15.52 -4.53
N SER A 131 27.47 -15.73 -5.69
CA SER A 131 28.04 -16.49 -6.82
C SER A 131 29.18 -15.72 -7.52
N ASP A 132 29.10 -14.39 -7.60
CA ASP A 132 30.11 -13.53 -8.23
C ASP A 132 31.41 -13.42 -7.41
N PHE A 133 31.47 -13.94 -6.16
CA PHE A 133 32.71 -14.03 -5.37
C PHE A 133 33.66 -15.16 -5.82
N LEU A 134 33.25 -16.01 -6.79
CA LEU A 134 33.99 -17.23 -7.15
C LEU A 134 34.56 -17.32 -8.57
N THR A 135 34.49 -16.29 -9.42
CA THR A 135 35.11 -16.37 -10.76
C THR A 135 35.65 -15.05 -11.29
N ASP A 136 36.83 -15.13 -11.92
CA ASP A 136 37.68 -14.09 -12.52
C ASP A 136 37.08 -13.35 -13.75
N ASP A 137 35.74 -13.42 -13.93
CA ASP A 137 34.96 -12.83 -15.02
C ASP A 137 34.10 -11.65 -14.51
N TYR A 138 34.66 -10.87 -13.57
CA TYR A 138 33.92 -9.92 -12.74
C TYR A 138 33.68 -8.56 -13.43
N MET A 139 34.58 -8.13 -14.32
CA MET A 139 34.53 -6.77 -14.88
C MET A 139 33.50 -6.61 -16.01
N GLU A 140 33.37 -7.58 -16.91
CA GLU A 140 32.42 -7.51 -18.03
C GLU A 140 30.96 -7.70 -17.57
N LYS A 141 30.78 -8.53 -16.54
CA LYS A 141 29.46 -8.83 -15.95
C LYS A 141 28.93 -7.68 -15.10
N VAL A 142 29.80 -6.96 -14.37
CA VAL A 142 29.44 -5.76 -13.61
C VAL A 142 28.96 -4.63 -14.53
N ASP A 143 29.63 -4.39 -15.66
CA ASP A 143 29.18 -3.38 -16.63
C ASP A 143 27.83 -3.76 -17.26
N LEU A 144 27.60 -5.03 -17.54
CA LEU A 144 26.32 -5.52 -18.07
C LEU A 144 25.18 -5.45 -17.03
N LEU A 145 25.45 -5.73 -15.76
CA LEU A 145 24.47 -5.63 -14.68
C LEU A 145 24.16 -4.17 -14.33
N SER A 146 25.17 -3.31 -14.31
CA SER A 146 25.02 -1.87 -14.09
C SER A 146 24.16 -1.22 -15.18
N THR A 147 24.40 -1.56 -16.45
CA THR A 147 23.59 -1.07 -17.58
C THR A 147 22.16 -1.60 -17.55
N LYS A 148 21.94 -2.88 -17.20
CA LYS A 148 20.59 -3.45 -17.02
C LYS A 148 19.83 -2.80 -15.87
N LYS A 149 20.50 -2.53 -14.75
CA LYS A 149 19.92 -1.85 -13.60
C LYS A 149 19.52 -0.41 -13.94
N MET A 150 20.40 0.34 -14.60
CA MET A 150 20.09 1.68 -15.10
C MET A 150 18.90 1.68 -16.08
N ALA A 151 18.81 0.68 -16.95
CA ALA A 151 17.68 0.53 -17.87
C ALA A 151 16.36 0.25 -17.12
N ALA A 152 16.38 -0.60 -16.09
CA ALA A 152 15.21 -0.92 -15.27
C ALA A 152 14.75 0.31 -14.45
N GLU A 153 15.68 1.03 -13.82
CA GLU A 153 15.40 2.27 -13.09
C GLU A 153 14.81 3.34 -14.01
N SER A 154 15.35 3.48 -15.22
CA SER A 154 14.81 4.38 -16.25
C SER A 154 13.38 4.00 -16.66
N GLN A 155 13.08 2.71 -16.82
CA GLN A 155 11.73 2.26 -17.15
C GLN A 155 10.72 2.54 -16.03
N LEU A 156 11.10 2.35 -14.77
CA LEU A 156 10.26 2.68 -13.62
C LEU A 156 9.96 4.18 -13.57
N GLU A 157 10.95 5.03 -13.82
CA GLU A 157 10.77 6.48 -13.85
C GLU A 157 9.86 6.92 -15.01
N ILE A 158 9.99 6.29 -16.19
CA ILE A 158 9.08 6.52 -17.33
C ILE A 158 7.64 6.14 -16.96
N ILE A 159 7.43 5.02 -16.27
CA ILE A 159 6.09 4.60 -15.82
C ILE A 159 5.51 5.62 -14.84
N ARG A 160 6.32 6.10 -13.89
CA ARG A 160 5.91 7.11 -12.91
C ARG A 160 5.52 8.43 -13.58
N ILE A 161 6.36 8.93 -14.48
CA ILE A 161 6.10 10.16 -15.26
C ILE A 161 4.82 10.00 -16.12
N LYS A 162 4.58 8.81 -16.69
CA LYS A 162 3.34 8.54 -17.45
C LYS A 162 2.10 8.59 -16.55
N HIS A 163 2.18 8.03 -15.36
CA HIS A 163 1.11 8.06 -14.38
C HIS A 163 0.80 9.50 -13.93
N ASP A 164 1.82 10.29 -13.62
CA ASP A 164 1.65 11.67 -13.17
C ASP A 164 1.08 12.56 -14.29
N ASN A 165 1.53 12.37 -15.53
CA ASN A 165 0.93 13.03 -16.70
C ASN A 165 -0.54 12.67 -16.92
N PHE A 166 -0.93 11.43 -16.63
CA PHE A 166 -2.34 11.02 -16.70
C PHE A 166 -3.19 11.75 -15.65
N LEU A 167 -2.70 11.85 -14.42
CA LEU A 167 -3.38 12.60 -13.35
C LEU A 167 -3.50 14.09 -13.68
N LEU A 168 -2.42 14.72 -14.14
CA LEU A 168 -2.41 16.12 -14.54
C LEU A 168 -3.40 16.39 -15.68
N LYS A 169 -3.46 15.53 -16.70
CA LYS A 169 -4.46 15.64 -17.79
C LYS A 169 -5.89 15.59 -17.26
N ARG A 170 -6.17 14.75 -16.26
CA ARG A 170 -7.48 14.67 -15.63
C ARG A 170 -7.82 15.96 -14.86
N GLN A 171 -6.88 16.46 -14.07
CA GLN A 171 -7.04 17.71 -13.33
C GLN A 171 -7.26 18.90 -14.26
N ILE A 172 -6.51 18.99 -15.37
CA ILE A 172 -6.70 20.03 -16.39
C ILE A 172 -8.11 19.99 -16.98
N LYS A 173 -8.63 18.79 -17.30
CA LYS A 173 -10.00 18.65 -17.81
C LYS A 173 -11.05 19.15 -16.80
N GLU A 174 -10.83 18.86 -15.53
CA GLU A 174 -11.74 19.28 -14.46
C GLU A 174 -11.70 20.79 -14.23
N VAL A 175 -10.51 21.39 -14.21
CA VAL A 175 -10.33 22.84 -14.16
C VAL A 175 -10.98 23.52 -15.36
N ASN A 176 -10.81 22.99 -16.58
CA ASN A 176 -11.47 23.54 -17.77
C ASN A 176 -12.99 23.47 -17.68
N LYS A 177 -13.55 22.37 -17.17
CA LYS A 177 -15.00 22.25 -16.96
C LYS A 177 -15.52 23.31 -15.97
N ASN A 178 -14.78 23.52 -14.89
CA ASN A 178 -15.11 24.54 -13.89
C ASN A 178 -14.99 25.96 -14.48
N TYR A 179 -13.97 26.21 -15.29
CA TYR A 179 -13.79 27.48 -15.98
C TYR A 179 -14.96 27.80 -16.92
N GLU A 180 -15.39 26.86 -17.77
CA GLU A 180 -16.54 27.07 -18.66
C GLU A 180 -17.84 27.30 -17.87
N SER A 181 -18.03 26.57 -16.76
CA SER A 181 -19.19 26.77 -15.89
C SER A 181 -19.20 28.18 -15.26
N LEU A 182 -18.04 28.65 -14.81
CA LEU A 182 -17.88 29.99 -14.24
C LEU A 182 -18.10 31.09 -15.28
N LYS A 183 -17.59 30.87 -16.49
CA LYS A 183 -17.76 31.78 -17.63
C LYS A 183 -19.24 31.93 -17.99
N HIS A 184 -19.99 30.83 -18.09
CA HIS A 184 -21.43 30.88 -18.32
C HIS A 184 -22.18 31.62 -17.20
N ALA A 185 -21.84 31.37 -15.93
CA ALA A 185 -22.46 32.08 -14.81
C ALA A 185 -22.17 33.59 -14.85
N THR A 186 -20.97 33.98 -15.26
CA THR A 186 -20.56 35.39 -15.37
C THR A 186 -21.32 36.08 -16.50
N SER A 187 -21.43 35.45 -17.68
CA SER A 187 -22.23 35.99 -18.80
C SER A 187 -23.71 36.15 -18.43
N SER A 188 -24.28 35.18 -17.70
CA SER A 188 -25.67 35.28 -17.21
C SER A 188 -25.84 36.46 -16.24
N LEU A 189 -24.90 36.64 -15.30
CA LEU A 189 -24.92 37.78 -14.39
C LEU A 189 -24.79 39.12 -15.14
N GLU A 190 -23.91 39.22 -16.13
CA GLU A 190 -23.78 40.43 -16.95
C GLU A 190 -25.07 40.79 -17.68
N GLU A 191 -25.80 39.80 -18.20
CA GLU A 191 -27.12 40.00 -18.81
C GLU A 191 -28.15 40.51 -17.79
N THR A 192 -28.23 39.89 -16.61
CA THR A 192 -29.14 40.34 -15.55
C THR A 192 -28.84 41.76 -15.09
N VAL A 193 -27.56 42.13 -14.95
CA VAL A 193 -27.15 43.49 -14.60
C VAL A 193 -27.52 44.48 -15.70
N LYS A 194 -27.30 44.15 -16.97
CA LYS A 194 -27.74 44.98 -18.11
C LYS A 194 -29.25 45.19 -18.10
N GLU A 195 -30.02 44.16 -17.79
CA GLU A 195 -31.48 44.26 -17.75
C GLU A 195 -31.97 45.12 -16.57
N LEU A 196 -31.37 44.97 -15.39
CA LEU A 196 -31.67 45.81 -14.22
C LEU A 196 -31.31 47.29 -14.48
N MET A 197 -30.18 47.55 -15.15
CA MET A 197 -29.76 48.90 -15.53
C MET A 197 -30.71 49.53 -16.56
N ARG A 198 -31.28 48.74 -17.49
CA ARG A 198 -32.34 49.21 -18.40
C ARG A 198 -33.62 49.54 -17.64
N LYS A 199 -34.08 48.66 -16.75
CA LYS A 199 -35.29 48.89 -15.93
C LYS A 199 -35.17 50.15 -15.07
N ARG A 200 -33.99 50.42 -14.51
CA ARG A 200 -33.70 51.64 -13.73
C ARG A 200 -33.74 52.94 -14.55
N ARG A 201 -33.50 52.89 -15.88
CA ARG A 201 -33.60 54.09 -16.76
C ARG A 201 -35.02 54.41 -17.22
N CYS A 202 -35.96 53.48 -17.04
CA CYS A 202 -37.37 53.64 -17.45
C CYS A 202 -38.29 54.10 -16.31
N ILE A 203 -37.71 54.39 -15.14
CA ILE A 203 -38.37 55.02 -13.97
C ILE A 203 -37.76 56.41 -13.82
#